data_AF-A0AAE0IVP2-F1
#
_entry.id   AF-A0AAE0IVP2-F1
#
_cell.length_a   1.000
_cell.length_b   1.000
_cell.length_c   1.000
_cell.angle_alpha   90.00
_cell.angle_beta   90.00
_cell.angle_gamma   90.00
#
_symmetry.space_group_name_H-M   'P 1'
#
loop_
_entity.id
_entity.type
_entity.pdbx_description
1 polymer ?
#
loop_
_entity_poly.entity_id
_entity_poly.type
_entity_poly.pdbx_seq_one_letter_code
_entity_poly.pdbx_strand_id
1 'polypeptide(L)'
;MIYLHKRGRPDRPKLALSEIQLYIIDTGFFHEGVFLRDLELIEEFRASNRNLDNFAVNLRARTRETHGDNTSYYYGEYLSQGALNIQGTCEMVTADDIITQDLFILRPEFRQSMNGGSDGPGSRLASEVNRLRGSFSDHMRLRRDDPGWNPELASPWEIRAARTIAIRFGSGWRIPVAAHLLALQPRGDGDEAILSLLCGAPFTYNERERLVIGKTPVAAAVDDLLPEVQQANAILRAVIADFTIGHIQERAQNARNTLGFAALLVMELMEGCEQYQDTVSPGSVWKLAEEDAALEHFNIDLDVAVERLQRRLQRTTRQGGA
;
A
#
# COMPACT_ATOMS: atom_id res chain seq x y z
N MET A 1 9.46 -7.48 2.14
CA MET A 1 10.81 -7.27 2.71
C MET A 1 11.82 -7.24 1.56
N ILE A 2 12.81 -6.31 1.58
CA ILE A 2 13.91 -6.28 0.60
C ILE A 2 15.10 -7.03 1.18
N TYR A 3 15.55 -8.09 0.52
CA TYR A 3 16.76 -8.84 0.90
C TYR A 3 17.91 -8.50 -0.05
N LEU A 4 19.09 -8.26 0.51
CA LEU A 4 20.27 -7.81 -0.21
C LEU A 4 21.35 -8.90 -0.12
N HIS A 5 21.58 -9.61 -1.23
CA HIS A 5 22.61 -10.65 -1.27
C HIS A 5 23.94 -10.04 -1.70
N LYS A 6 24.89 -9.91 -0.77
CA LYS A 6 26.25 -9.47 -1.07
C LYS A 6 27.18 -10.66 -1.23
N ARG A 7 27.52 -11.00 -2.48
CA ARG A 7 28.56 -12.01 -2.79
C ARG A 7 29.95 -11.36 -2.83
N GLY A 8 30.49 -11.00 -1.67
CA GLY A 8 31.80 -10.31 -1.57
C GLY A 8 32.75 -10.97 -0.56
N ARG A 9 33.94 -11.39 -1.03
CA ARG A 9 35.12 -11.62 -0.18
C ARG A 9 35.77 -10.27 0.16
N PRO A 10 36.47 -10.13 1.30
CA PRO A 10 37.05 -8.85 1.75
C PRO A 10 38.04 -8.20 0.77
N ASP A 11 38.63 -8.96 -0.16
CA ASP A 11 39.66 -8.46 -1.08
C ASP A 11 39.14 -8.02 -2.47
N ARG A 12 37.82 -7.93 -2.68
CA ARG A 12 37.25 -7.57 -3.99
C ARG A 12 37.00 -6.07 -4.16
N PRO A 13 37.18 -5.55 -5.40
CA PRO A 13 36.80 -4.18 -5.75
C PRO A 13 35.30 -3.94 -5.48
N LYS A 14 34.92 -2.66 -5.37
CA LYS A 14 33.52 -2.22 -5.20
C LYS A 14 32.64 -2.95 -6.23
N LEU A 15 31.59 -3.62 -5.76
CA LEU A 15 30.63 -4.32 -6.61
C LEU A 15 29.95 -3.33 -7.55
N ALA A 16 29.78 -3.71 -8.82
CA ALA A 16 28.98 -2.93 -9.75
C ALA A 16 27.49 -3.01 -9.35
N LEU A 17 26.69 -1.99 -9.67
CA LEU A 17 25.26 -1.96 -9.35
C LEU A 17 24.49 -3.14 -9.98
N SER A 18 24.93 -3.59 -11.15
CA SER A 18 24.39 -4.76 -11.84
C SER A 18 24.67 -6.09 -11.13
N GLU A 19 25.64 -6.11 -10.19
CA GLU A 19 25.96 -7.28 -9.37
C GLU A 19 25.20 -7.30 -8.04
N ILE A 20 24.50 -6.21 -7.69
CA ILE A 20 23.68 -6.12 -6.49
C ILE A 20 22.27 -6.58 -6.84
N GLN A 21 21.88 -7.75 -6.32
CA GLN A 21 20.54 -8.30 -6.50
C GLN A 21 19.64 -7.90 -5.34
N LEU A 22 18.48 -7.37 -5.68
CA LEU A 22 17.42 -6.96 -4.76
C LEU A 22 16.27 -7.95 -4.89
N TYR A 23 15.88 -8.52 -3.75
CA TYR A 23 14.81 -9.51 -3.70
C TYR A 23 13.61 -8.95 -2.95
N ILE A 24 12.41 -9.12 -3.50
CA ILE A 24 11.16 -8.93 -2.78
C ILE A 24 10.62 -10.29 -2.37
N ILE A 25 10.51 -10.52 -1.07
CA ILE A 25 10.10 -11.80 -0.49
C ILE A 25 8.70 -11.65 0.11
N ASP A 26 7.81 -12.58 -0.24
CA ASP A 26 6.55 -12.80 0.48
C ASP A 26 6.84 -13.69 1.69
N THR A 27 6.81 -13.07 2.87
CA THR A 27 7.09 -13.74 4.13
C THR A 27 5.97 -14.68 4.57
N GLY A 28 4.79 -14.62 3.95
CA GLY A 28 3.65 -15.51 4.24
C GLY A 28 3.89 -16.97 3.85
N PHE A 29 4.88 -17.24 2.99
CA PHE A 29 5.30 -18.61 2.65
C PHE A 29 6.26 -19.24 3.66
N PHE A 30 6.67 -18.50 4.70
CA PHE A 30 7.61 -18.97 5.70
C PHE A 30 6.91 -19.19 7.04
N HIS A 31 7.46 -20.09 7.86
CA HIS A 31 6.97 -20.26 9.22
C HIS A 31 7.16 -18.99 10.04
N GLU A 32 6.28 -18.79 11.03
CA GLU A 32 6.41 -17.71 11.99
C GLU A 32 7.77 -17.78 12.72
N GLY A 33 8.40 -16.62 12.96
CA GLY A 33 9.71 -16.52 13.61
C GLY A 33 10.92 -16.72 12.69
N VAL A 34 10.72 -17.03 11.40
CA VAL A 34 11.83 -17.12 10.42
C VAL A 34 12.51 -15.77 10.22
N PHE A 35 11.72 -14.70 10.21
CA PHE A 35 12.21 -13.32 10.13
C PHE A 35 11.97 -12.62 11.48
N LEU A 36 13.03 -12.01 12.02
CA LEU A 36 13.00 -11.25 13.26
C LEU A 36 13.53 -9.85 13.00
N ARG A 37 12.91 -8.83 13.60
CA ARG A 37 13.44 -7.47 13.50
C ARG A 37 14.71 -7.38 14.32
N ASP A 38 15.72 -6.74 13.78
CA ASP A 38 16.96 -6.44 14.52
C ASP A 38 16.66 -5.66 15.82
N LEU A 39 15.72 -4.72 15.82
CA LEU A 39 15.33 -3.94 16.98
C LEU A 39 14.70 -4.78 18.10
N GLU A 40 13.97 -5.85 17.77
CA GLU A 40 13.42 -6.76 18.77
C GLU A 40 14.55 -7.53 19.46
N LEU A 41 15.54 -7.97 18.70
CA LEU A 41 16.72 -8.65 19.26
C LEU A 41 17.56 -7.69 20.10
N ILE A 42 17.78 -6.47 19.63
CA ILE A 42 18.51 -5.45 20.39
C ILE A 42 17.78 -5.15 21.71
N GLU A 43 16.46 -5.02 21.67
CA GLU A 43 15.63 -4.78 22.87
C GLU A 43 15.74 -5.93 23.88
N GLU A 44 15.67 -7.17 23.42
CA GLU A 44 15.74 -8.35 24.28
C GLU A 44 17.11 -8.44 24.99
N PHE A 45 18.21 -8.18 24.27
CA PHE A 45 19.56 -8.42 24.79
C PHE A 45 20.22 -7.19 25.42
N ARG A 46 19.71 -5.96 25.23
CA ARG A 46 20.39 -4.73 25.71
C ARG A 46 20.62 -4.69 27.22
N ALA A 47 19.71 -5.24 28.01
CA ALA A 47 19.83 -5.27 29.47
C ALA A 47 21.08 -6.04 29.94
N SER A 48 21.54 -7.01 29.15
CA SER A 48 22.71 -7.83 29.43
C SER A 48 23.99 -7.37 28.72
N ASN A 49 23.89 -6.40 27.81
CA ASN A 49 24.99 -5.96 26.96
C ASN A 49 25.00 -4.44 26.79
N ARG A 50 25.94 -3.78 27.47
CA ARG A 50 26.10 -2.32 27.44
C ARG A 50 26.36 -1.75 26.05
N ASN A 51 26.99 -2.49 25.15
CA ASN A 51 27.19 -2.04 23.77
C ASN A 51 25.88 -2.01 23.01
N LEU A 52 25.01 -3.01 23.22
CA LEU A 52 23.67 -3.03 22.64
C LEU A 52 22.77 -1.95 23.25
N ASP A 53 22.90 -1.66 24.54
CA ASP A 53 22.16 -0.56 25.16
C ASP A 53 22.53 0.79 24.55
N ASN A 54 23.83 1.10 24.45
CA ASN A 54 24.30 2.30 23.75
C ASN A 54 23.86 2.34 22.28
N PHE A 55 23.89 1.18 21.59
CA PHE A 55 23.47 1.07 20.20
C PHE A 55 21.97 1.30 20.03
N ALA A 56 21.14 0.72 20.91
CA ALA A 56 19.69 0.92 20.94
C ALA A 56 19.33 2.39 21.14
N VAL A 57 20.02 3.06 22.08
CA VAL A 57 19.89 4.49 22.30
C VAL A 57 20.25 5.26 21.03
N ASN A 58 21.35 4.96 20.36
CA ASN A 58 21.75 5.69 19.13
C ASN A 58 20.82 5.43 17.93
N LEU A 59 20.31 4.20 17.78
CA LEU A 59 19.36 3.88 16.71
C LEU A 59 18.02 4.60 16.92
N ARG A 60 17.53 4.62 18.17
CA ARG A 60 16.23 5.21 18.53
C ARG A 60 16.31 6.68 18.91
N ALA A 61 17.50 7.23 19.12
CA ALA A 61 17.69 8.62 19.52
C ALA A 61 17.15 9.54 18.42
N ARG A 62 15.91 9.98 18.63
CA ARG A 62 15.27 11.12 17.98
C ARG A 62 15.79 12.46 18.53
N THR A 63 17.01 12.50 19.05
CA THR A 63 17.43 13.64 19.87
C THR A 63 18.89 13.99 19.68
N ARG A 64 19.08 15.08 18.94
CA ARG A 64 19.56 16.31 19.57
C ARG A 64 18.74 17.50 19.05
N GLU A 65 17.88 18.03 19.93
CA GLU A 65 17.23 19.35 19.80
C GLU A 65 18.22 20.49 19.49
N THR A 66 19.52 20.22 19.60
CA THR A 66 20.59 21.18 19.35
C THR A 66 20.79 21.53 17.86
N HIS A 67 20.32 20.72 16.90
CA HIS A 67 20.51 20.97 15.46
C HIS A 67 19.28 20.77 14.57
N GLY A 68 18.06 20.66 15.11
CA GLY A 68 16.83 20.61 14.31
C GLY A 68 16.57 19.29 13.54
N ASP A 69 17.59 18.46 13.32
CA ASP A 69 17.46 17.19 12.61
C ASP A 69 17.05 16.04 13.56
N ASN A 70 15.76 15.76 13.57
CA ASN A 70 15.12 14.70 14.33
C ASN A 70 15.13 13.36 13.55
N THR A 71 16.32 12.82 13.24
CA THR A 71 16.44 11.67 12.32
C THR A 71 17.00 10.43 13.03
N SER A 72 16.24 9.33 12.98
CA SER A 72 16.68 8.01 13.45
C SER A 72 17.50 7.32 12.36
N TYR A 73 18.57 6.63 12.77
CA TYR A 73 19.44 5.81 11.91
C TYR A 73 18.90 4.40 11.67
N TYR A 74 17.65 4.12 12.04
CA TYR A 74 17.04 2.81 11.84
C TYR A 74 16.49 2.65 10.41
N TYR A 75 16.81 1.55 9.74
CA TYR A 75 16.42 1.31 8.33
C TYR A 75 15.43 0.15 8.14
N GLY A 76 14.88 -0.42 9.22
CA GLY A 76 13.88 -1.49 9.11
C GLY A 76 14.46 -2.85 8.76
N GLU A 77 15.62 -3.18 9.31
CA GLU A 77 16.34 -4.41 8.98
C GLU A 77 15.69 -5.64 9.63
N TYR A 78 15.66 -6.74 8.90
CA TYR A 78 15.19 -8.04 9.39
C TYR A 78 16.32 -9.05 9.28
N LEU A 79 16.51 -9.83 10.33
CA LEU A 79 17.39 -10.99 10.33
C LEU A 79 16.57 -12.23 9.99
N SER A 80 17.15 -13.12 9.18
CA SER A 80 16.58 -14.44 8.92
C SER A 80 17.30 -15.50 9.73
N GLN A 81 16.56 -16.50 10.20
CA GLN A 81 17.14 -17.66 10.86
C GLN A 81 17.69 -18.65 9.83
N GLY A 82 19.02 -18.67 9.68
CA GLY A 82 19.71 -19.63 8.82
C GLY A 82 19.62 -19.31 7.32
N ALA A 83 19.98 -20.29 6.49
CA ALA A 83 19.92 -20.15 5.04
C ALA A 83 18.48 -20.39 4.55
N LEU A 84 17.90 -19.41 3.85
CA LEU A 84 16.55 -19.50 3.32
C LEU A 84 16.54 -20.03 1.89
N ASN A 85 15.67 -21.00 1.61
CA ASN A 85 15.30 -21.34 0.24
C ASN A 85 14.21 -20.36 -0.23
N ILE A 86 14.62 -19.33 -0.96
CA ILE A 86 13.71 -18.30 -1.50
C ILE A 86 13.27 -18.58 -2.95
N GLN A 87 13.66 -19.73 -3.51
CA GLN A 87 13.35 -20.05 -4.90
C GLN A 87 11.83 -20.19 -5.09
N GLY A 88 11.26 -19.43 -6.02
CA GLY A 88 9.83 -19.43 -6.31
C GLY A 88 8.98 -18.63 -5.32
N THR A 89 9.57 -18.04 -4.27
CA THR A 89 8.87 -17.21 -3.28
C THR A 89 9.33 -15.75 -3.31
N CYS A 90 10.15 -15.38 -4.29
CA CYS A 90 10.67 -14.04 -4.44
C CYS A 90 10.69 -13.56 -5.88
N GLU A 91 10.58 -12.25 -6.06
CA GLU A 91 10.97 -11.56 -7.29
C GLU A 91 12.37 -10.97 -7.12
N MET A 92 13.15 -10.93 -8.20
CA MET A 92 14.52 -10.43 -8.21
C MET A 92 14.71 -9.40 -9.31
N VAL A 93 15.35 -8.29 -8.96
CA VAL A 93 15.84 -7.26 -9.89
C VAL A 93 17.26 -6.85 -9.50
N THR A 94 18.01 -6.23 -10.40
CA THR A 94 19.30 -5.63 -10.01
C THR A 94 19.11 -4.23 -9.43
N ALA A 95 20.07 -3.75 -8.62
CA ALA A 95 20.06 -2.36 -8.18
C ALA A 95 20.18 -1.39 -9.37
N ASP A 96 20.91 -1.80 -10.42
CA ASP A 96 21.03 -1.06 -11.67
C ASP A 96 19.66 -0.88 -12.34
N ASP A 97 18.82 -1.93 -12.37
CA ASP A 97 17.47 -1.85 -12.94
C ASP A 97 16.60 -0.80 -12.26
N ILE A 98 16.79 -0.56 -10.96
CA ILE A 98 16.02 0.45 -10.22
C ILE A 98 16.63 1.84 -10.44
N ILE A 99 17.96 1.95 -10.33
CA ILE A 99 18.67 3.23 -10.35
C ILE A 99 18.63 3.86 -11.74
N THR A 100 18.88 3.07 -12.79
CA THR A 100 18.94 3.55 -14.18
C THR A 100 17.56 3.88 -14.75
N GLN A 101 16.49 3.36 -14.16
CA GLN A 101 15.11 3.47 -14.66
C GLN A 101 14.26 4.43 -13.84
N ASP A 102 14.82 5.60 -13.55
CA ASP A 102 14.07 6.74 -13.01
C ASP A 102 13.98 6.84 -11.49
N LEU A 103 14.75 6.08 -10.70
CA LEU A 103 14.83 6.34 -9.25
C LEU A 103 15.27 7.79 -8.98
N PHE A 104 16.15 8.34 -9.82
CA PHE A 104 16.58 9.73 -9.72
C PHE A 104 15.54 10.76 -10.20
N ILE A 105 14.46 10.33 -10.86
CA ILE A 105 13.31 11.21 -11.10
C ILE A 105 12.50 11.31 -9.81
N LEU A 106 12.33 10.20 -9.08
CA LEU A 106 11.64 10.18 -7.78
C LEU A 106 12.45 10.89 -6.69
N ARG A 107 13.78 10.69 -6.67
CA ARG A 107 14.71 11.33 -5.75
C ARG A 107 16.02 11.73 -6.42
N PRO A 108 16.08 12.94 -7.02
CA PRO A 108 17.30 13.42 -7.66
C PRO A 108 18.48 13.57 -6.70
N GLU A 109 18.24 13.70 -5.40
CA GLU A 109 19.26 13.89 -4.37
C GLU A 109 20.15 12.65 -4.19
N PHE A 110 19.62 11.46 -4.48
CA PHE A 110 20.42 10.23 -4.50
C PHE A 110 21.48 10.23 -5.60
N ARG A 111 21.24 10.91 -6.72
CA ARG A 111 22.24 11.02 -7.82
C ARG A 111 23.46 11.80 -7.35
N GLN A 112 23.24 12.89 -6.63
CA GLN A 112 24.33 13.73 -6.12
C GLN A 112 25.14 12.97 -5.06
N SER A 113 24.44 12.25 -4.18
CA SER A 113 25.05 11.43 -3.12
C SER A 113 25.88 10.27 -3.66
N MET A 114 25.50 9.67 -4.79
CA MET A 114 26.28 8.61 -5.45
C MET A 114 27.54 9.12 -6.15
N ASN A 115 27.50 10.35 -6.68
CA ASN A 115 28.58 10.89 -7.51
C ASN A 115 29.66 11.64 -6.70
N GLY A 116 29.41 11.98 -5.44
CA GLY A 116 30.32 12.80 -4.64
C GLY A 116 31.18 11.99 -3.66
N GLY A 117 32.51 12.06 -3.80
CA GLY A 117 33.44 12.02 -2.66
C GLY A 117 34.31 10.78 -2.43
N SER A 118 35.42 11.03 -1.73
CA SER A 118 36.49 10.08 -1.36
C SER A 118 36.09 9.01 -0.33
N ASP A 119 35.01 9.21 0.43
CA ASP A 119 34.56 8.32 1.51
C ASP A 119 33.63 7.18 1.04
N GLY A 120 33.37 7.12 -0.27
CA GLY A 120 32.53 6.11 -0.90
C GLY A 120 31.02 6.42 -0.86
N PRO A 121 30.25 5.89 -1.83
CA PRO A 121 28.85 6.27 -2.03
C PRO A 121 27.89 5.83 -0.90
N GLY A 122 28.25 4.81 -0.11
CA GLY A 122 27.34 4.22 0.89
C GLY A 122 27.05 5.11 2.11
N SER A 123 28.06 5.82 2.64
CA SER A 123 27.88 6.68 3.83
C SER A 123 27.03 7.90 3.53
N ARG A 124 27.13 8.45 2.32
CA ARG A 124 26.34 9.62 1.89
C ARG A 124 24.90 9.28 1.60
N LEU A 125 24.63 8.10 1.02
CA LEU A 125 23.27 7.63 0.79
C LEU A 125 22.50 7.44 2.10
N ALA A 126 23.14 6.86 3.13
CA ALA A 126 22.52 6.68 4.44
C ALA A 126 22.15 8.04 5.09
N SER A 127 23.07 9.00 5.06
CA SER A 127 22.81 10.36 5.54
C SER A 127 21.71 11.05 4.73
N GLU A 128 21.69 10.84 3.41
CA GLU A 128 20.69 11.43 2.54
C GLU A 128 19.29 10.85 2.82
N VAL A 129 19.18 9.53 3.02
CA VAL A 129 17.92 8.90 3.47
C VAL A 129 17.45 9.50 4.79
N ASN A 130 18.35 9.71 5.75
CA ASN A 130 18.00 10.31 7.04
C ASN A 130 17.49 11.75 6.87
N ARG A 131 18.23 12.57 6.11
CA ARG A 131 17.83 13.95 5.77
C ARG A 131 16.44 13.99 5.14
N LEU A 132 16.22 13.13 4.15
CA LEU A 132 14.96 12.98 3.45
C LEU A 132 13.82 12.46 4.34
N ARG A 133 14.13 11.63 5.35
CA ARG A 133 13.16 11.22 6.36
C ARG A 133 12.78 12.37 7.29
N GLY A 134 13.70 13.30 7.54
CA GLY A 134 13.43 14.55 8.26
C GLY A 134 12.27 15.35 7.68
N SER A 135 12.14 15.38 6.34
CA SER A 135 11.05 16.12 5.68
C SER A 135 9.65 15.57 5.98
N PHE A 136 9.52 14.30 6.38
CA PHE A 136 8.24 13.75 6.85
C PHE A 136 7.82 14.36 8.19
N SER A 137 8.80 14.65 9.07
CA SER A 137 8.52 15.33 10.34
C SER A 137 8.07 16.76 10.11
N ASP A 138 8.71 17.47 9.18
CA ASP A 138 8.31 18.82 8.81
C ASP A 138 6.92 18.85 8.20
N HIS A 139 6.63 17.91 7.30
CA HIS A 139 5.30 17.74 6.72
C HIS A 139 4.23 17.47 7.79
N MET A 140 4.49 16.58 8.74
CA MET A 140 3.58 16.31 9.85
C MET A 140 3.37 17.53 10.75
N ARG A 141 4.42 18.34 10.98
CA ARG A 141 4.32 19.61 11.72
C ARG A 141 3.47 20.63 10.97
N LEU A 142 3.76 20.86 9.68
CA LEU A 142 3.00 21.78 8.83
C LEU A 142 1.52 21.42 8.77
N ARG A 143 1.20 20.13 8.59
CA ARG A 143 -0.18 19.63 8.61
C ARG A 143 -0.89 19.90 9.94
N ARG A 144 -0.18 19.85 11.07
CA ARG A 144 -0.75 20.13 12.39
C ARG A 144 -1.01 21.63 12.58
N ASP A 145 -0.07 22.45 12.13
CA ASP A 145 -0.08 23.90 12.36
C ASP A 145 -0.97 24.65 11.35
N ASP A 146 -1.19 24.09 10.16
CA ASP A 146 -2.07 24.61 9.11
C ASP A 146 -3.00 23.50 8.57
N PRO A 147 -4.26 23.44 9.05
CA PRO A 147 -5.26 22.47 8.56
C PRO A 147 -5.65 22.66 7.08
N GLY A 148 -5.32 23.81 6.48
CA GLY A 148 -5.51 24.10 5.06
C GLY A 148 -4.30 23.73 4.19
N TRP A 149 -3.21 23.28 4.81
CA TRP A 149 -2.00 22.88 4.11
C TRP A 149 -2.27 21.66 3.25
N ASN A 150 -2.10 21.83 1.93
CA ASN A 150 -2.26 20.75 0.98
C ASN A 150 -0.89 20.20 0.58
N PRO A 151 -0.61 18.92 0.85
CA PRO A 151 0.62 18.27 0.39
C PRO A 151 0.79 18.32 -1.12
N GLU A 152 2.07 18.30 -1.54
CA GLU A 152 2.42 18.26 -2.95
C GLU A 152 1.92 16.95 -3.57
N LEU A 153 1.06 17.08 -4.58
CA LEU A 153 0.56 15.97 -5.37
C LEU A 153 1.71 15.35 -6.18
N ALA A 154 1.67 14.04 -6.36
CA ALA A 154 2.61 13.35 -7.22
C ALA A 154 2.56 13.90 -8.65
N SER A 155 3.71 14.38 -9.12
CA SER A 155 3.83 14.89 -10.47
C SER A 155 3.68 13.76 -11.51
N PRO A 156 3.25 14.08 -12.75
CA PRO A 156 3.15 13.07 -13.81
C PRO A 156 4.46 12.33 -14.10
N TRP A 157 5.61 12.95 -13.82
CA TRP A 157 6.93 12.36 -14.01
C TRP A 157 7.27 11.34 -12.91
N GLU A 158 6.93 11.64 -11.66
CA GLU A 158 7.11 10.69 -10.55
C GLU A 158 6.19 9.48 -10.72
N ILE A 159 4.94 9.72 -11.10
CA ILE A 159 3.97 8.66 -11.43
C ILE A 159 4.52 7.74 -12.53
N ARG A 160 5.11 8.32 -13.58
CA ARG A 160 5.74 7.56 -14.68
C ARG A 160 6.97 6.79 -14.22
N ALA A 161 7.82 7.41 -13.40
CA ALA A 161 9.03 6.79 -12.87
C ALA A 161 8.69 5.58 -11.97
N ALA A 162 7.80 5.78 -11.00
CA ALA A 162 7.33 4.71 -10.11
C ALA A 162 6.73 3.55 -10.90
N ARG A 163 5.92 3.84 -11.93
CA ARG A 163 5.38 2.84 -12.85
C ARG A 163 6.48 2.08 -13.60
N THR A 164 7.47 2.78 -14.15
CA THR A 164 8.54 2.18 -14.97
C THR A 164 9.39 1.21 -14.15
N ILE A 165 9.70 1.56 -12.90
CA ILE A 165 10.39 0.66 -11.98
C ILE A 165 9.49 -0.51 -11.60
N ALA A 166 8.23 -0.24 -11.24
CA ALA A 166 7.30 -1.27 -10.76
C ALA A 166 7.03 -2.38 -11.78
N ILE A 167 6.96 -2.08 -13.09
CA ILE A 167 6.71 -3.10 -14.13
C ILE A 167 7.83 -4.13 -14.28
N ARG A 168 9.01 -3.87 -13.70
CA ARG A 168 10.12 -4.84 -13.66
C ARG A 168 9.88 -6.00 -12.72
N PHE A 169 8.95 -5.84 -11.79
CA PHE A 169 8.57 -6.88 -10.86
C PHE A 169 7.43 -7.73 -11.44
N GLY A 170 7.34 -8.98 -10.97
CA GLY A 170 6.21 -9.85 -11.24
C GLY A 170 4.87 -9.21 -10.87
N SER A 171 3.80 -9.61 -11.56
CA SER A 171 2.45 -9.00 -11.43
C SER A 171 1.97 -8.82 -9.99
N GLY A 172 2.26 -9.76 -9.09
CA GLY A 172 1.88 -9.68 -7.68
C GLY A 172 2.54 -8.53 -6.89
N TRP A 173 3.63 -7.95 -7.40
CA TRP A 173 4.48 -7.00 -6.67
C TRP A 173 4.48 -5.59 -7.24
N ARG A 174 3.90 -5.39 -8.43
CA ARG A 174 3.99 -4.08 -9.10
C ARG A 174 3.30 -2.98 -8.32
N ILE A 175 2.09 -3.21 -7.83
CA ILE A 175 1.36 -2.21 -7.04
C ILE A 175 2.06 -1.93 -5.70
N PRO A 176 2.46 -2.95 -4.89
CA PRO A 176 3.26 -2.73 -3.68
C PRO A 176 4.52 -1.91 -3.94
N VAL A 177 5.29 -2.26 -4.97
CA VAL A 177 6.52 -1.52 -5.32
C VAL A 177 6.22 -0.08 -5.71
N ALA A 178 5.22 0.15 -6.57
CA ALA A 178 4.83 1.50 -6.99
C ALA A 178 4.41 2.35 -5.78
N ALA A 179 3.62 1.79 -4.86
CA ALA A 179 3.23 2.47 -3.63
C ALA A 179 4.45 2.84 -2.76
N HIS A 180 5.40 1.93 -2.56
CA HIS A 180 6.64 2.20 -1.81
C HIS A 180 7.50 3.27 -2.48
N LEU A 181 7.61 3.27 -3.82
CA LEU A 181 8.36 4.27 -4.57
C LEU A 181 7.75 5.66 -4.47
N LEU A 182 6.42 5.76 -4.58
CA LEU A 182 5.70 7.03 -4.44
C LEU A 182 5.73 7.53 -3.00
N ALA A 183 5.82 6.61 -2.04
CA ALA A 183 5.94 6.91 -0.63
C ALA A 183 7.33 7.34 -0.17
N LEU A 184 8.32 7.39 -1.07
CA LEU A 184 9.64 7.91 -0.71
C LEU A 184 9.55 9.38 -0.27
N GLN A 185 8.63 10.17 -0.84
CA GLN A 185 8.39 11.55 -0.44
C GLN A 185 7.10 11.65 0.38
N PRO A 186 6.97 12.64 1.28
CA PRO A 186 5.71 12.93 1.94
C PRO A 186 4.59 13.21 0.93
N ARG A 187 3.46 12.50 1.03
CA ARG A 187 2.30 12.62 0.12
C ARG A 187 1.03 12.95 0.89
N GLY A 188 0.04 13.45 0.17
CA GLY A 188 -1.28 13.68 0.72
C GLY A 188 -2.11 12.43 0.91
N ASP A 189 -2.92 12.48 1.96
CA ASP A 189 -4.03 11.56 2.13
C ASP A 189 -4.98 11.73 0.95
N GLY A 190 -5.07 10.71 0.09
CA GLY A 190 -5.97 10.74 -1.05
C GLY A 190 -5.43 11.47 -2.28
N ASP A 191 -4.12 11.46 -2.51
CA ASP A 191 -3.53 11.87 -3.79
C ASP A 191 -4.19 11.11 -4.96
N GLU A 192 -5.10 11.79 -5.65
CA GLU A 192 -5.89 11.23 -6.74
C GLU A 192 -5.02 10.78 -7.91
N ALA A 193 -3.84 11.39 -8.13
CA ALA A 193 -2.93 10.98 -9.18
C ALA A 193 -2.32 9.60 -8.86
N ILE A 194 -1.97 9.37 -7.59
CA ILE A 194 -1.49 8.06 -7.11
C ILE A 194 -2.60 7.01 -7.25
N LEU A 195 -3.82 7.31 -6.79
CA LEU A 195 -4.95 6.38 -6.90
C LEU A 195 -5.29 6.08 -8.36
N SER A 196 -5.38 7.10 -9.21
CA SER A 196 -5.64 6.95 -10.65
C SER A 196 -4.58 6.08 -11.32
N LEU A 197 -3.30 6.23 -10.95
CA LEU A 197 -2.23 5.35 -11.43
C LEU A 197 -2.45 3.90 -10.98
N LEU A 198 -2.60 3.67 -9.66
CA LEU A 198 -2.61 2.33 -9.07
C LEU A 198 -3.91 1.56 -9.34
N CYS A 199 -5.02 2.27 -9.51
CA CYS A 199 -6.33 1.72 -9.87
C CYS A 199 -6.55 1.64 -11.40
N GLY A 200 -5.73 2.33 -12.19
CA GLY A 200 -5.81 2.37 -13.64
C GLY A 200 -4.81 1.46 -14.38
N ALA A 201 -4.75 1.63 -15.70
CA ALA A 201 -3.74 0.97 -16.53
C ALA A 201 -2.32 1.50 -16.20
N PRO A 202 -1.29 0.64 -16.13
CA PRO A 202 -1.23 -0.71 -16.69
C PRO A 202 -1.58 -1.82 -15.71
N PHE A 203 -2.00 -1.49 -14.49
CA PHE A 203 -2.30 -2.52 -13.50
C PHE A 203 -3.65 -3.16 -13.82
N THR A 204 -3.65 -4.48 -13.78
CA THR A 204 -4.79 -5.32 -14.13
C THR A 204 -5.73 -5.50 -12.94
N TYR A 205 -6.96 -5.91 -13.23
CA TYR A 205 -7.92 -6.28 -12.19
C TYR A 205 -7.36 -7.35 -11.25
N ASN A 206 -6.77 -8.42 -11.80
CA ASN A 206 -6.21 -9.52 -11.03
C ASN A 206 -5.07 -9.08 -10.09
N GLU A 207 -4.27 -8.09 -10.49
CA GLU A 207 -3.21 -7.53 -9.64
C GLU A 207 -3.81 -6.80 -8.43
N ARG A 208 -4.90 -6.04 -8.62
CA ARG A 208 -5.61 -5.38 -7.51
C ARG A 208 -6.34 -6.36 -6.63
N GLU A 209 -7.00 -7.35 -7.23
CA GLU A 209 -7.72 -8.40 -6.50
C GLU A 209 -6.78 -9.18 -5.58
N ARG A 210 -5.55 -9.49 -6.04
CA ARG A 210 -4.53 -10.13 -5.22
C ARG A 210 -4.13 -9.33 -3.99
N LEU A 211 -4.15 -8.00 -4.02
CA LEU A 211 -3.88 -7.19 -2.83
C LEU A 211 -4.93 -7.39 -1.74
N VAL A 212 -6.18 -7.58 -2.15
CA VAL A 212 -7.32 -7.82 -1.24
C VAL A 212 -7.27 -9.25 -0.70
N ILE A 213 -7.08 -10.23 -1.58
CA ILE A 213 -7.09 -11.66 -1.21
C ILE A 213 -5.84 -12.05 -0.43
N GLY A 214 -4.68 -11.51 -0.81
CA GLY A 214 -3.37 -11.94 -0.36
C GLY A 214 -3.08 -11.74 1.13
N LYS A 215 -4.05 -11.24 1.92
CA LYS A 215 -3.86 -10.86 3.32
C LYS A 215 -2.52 -10.17 3.51
N THR A 216 -2.13 -9.28 2.59
CA THR A 216 -0.89 -8.52 2.71
C THR A 216 -0.98 -7.88 4.09
N PRO A 217 -0.18 -8.28 5.09
CA PRO A 217 -0.33 -7.72 6.40
C PRO A 217 0.20 -6.30 6.24
N VAL A 218 -0.69 -5.34 6.00
CA VAL A 218 -0.38 -3.91 5.94
C VAL A 218 0.01 -3.37 7.33
N ALA A 219 0.38 -4.26 8.26
CA ALA A 219 0.87 -3.97 9.59
C ALA A 219 1.34 -5.28 10.26
N ALA A 220 2.60 -5.67 10.08
CA ALA A 220 3.37 -6.10 11.24
C ALA A 220 3.99 -4.80 11.79
N ALA A 221 3.37 -4.24 12.83
CA ALA A 221 3.80 -3.05 13.60
C ALA A 221 4.87 -2.19 12.88
N VAL A 222 4.45 -1.36 11.92
CA VAL A 222 5.40 -0.48 11.24
C VAL A 222 5.91 0.52 12.26
N ASP A 223 7.21 0.44 12.51
CA ASP A 223 7.90 1.30 13.44
C ASP A 223 7.68 2.77 13.06
N ASP A 224 7.36 3.63 14.03
CA ASP A 224 7.23 5.09 13.87
C ASP A 224 8.53 5.75 13.41
N LEU A 225 9.61 4.98 13.37
CA LEU A 225 10.91 5.35 12.83
C LEU A 225 11.01 5.25 11.29
N LEU A 226 10.02 4.65 10.61
CA LEU A 226 10.00 4.46 9.15
C LEU A 226 8.76 5.10 8.49
N PRO A 227 8.65 6.45 8.46
CA PRO A 227 7.47 7.14 7.97
C PRO A 227 7.16 6.86 6.50
N GLU A 228 8.18 6.63 5.65
CA GLU A 228 7.99 6.24 4.25
C GLU A 228 7.28 4.87 4.11
N VAL A 229 7.54 3.94 5.04
CA VAL A 229 6.87 2.63 5.08
C VAL A 229 5.43 2.79 5.56
N GLN A 230 5.20 3.64 6.56
CA GLN A 230 3.85 3.95 7.04
C GLN A 230 2.99 4.57 5.94
N GLN A 231 3.56 5.51 5.19
CA GLN A 231 2.86 6.14 4.07
C GLN A 231 2.60 5.17 2.92
N ALA A 232 3.56 4.31 2.56
CA ALA A 232 3.34 3.27 1.56
C ALA A 232 2.15 2.36 1.94
N ASN A 233 2.06 2.01 3.22
CA ASN A 233 0.94 1.24 3.76
C ASN A 233 -0.37 2.01 3.70
N ALA A 234 -0.37 3.32 3.98
CA ALA A 234 -1.55 4.15 3.82
C ALA A 234 -2.04 4.21 2.36
N ILE A 235 -1.11 4.37 1.41
CA ILE A 235 -1.39 4.32 -0.04
C ILE A 235 -2.01 2.96 -0.40
N LEU A 236 -1.42 1.86 0.04
CA LEU A 236 -1.93 0.51 -0.23
C LEU A 236 -3.33 0.29 0.33
N ARG A 237 -3.61 0.76 1.56
CA ARG A 237 -4.97 0.69 2.13
C ARG A 237 -5.96 1.51 1.31
N ALA A 238 -5.56 2.68 0.83
CA ALA A 238 -6.42 3.50 -0.02
C ALA A 238 -6.75 2.81 -1.35
N VAL A 239 -5.78 2.17 -2.00
CA VAL A 239 -5.99 1.36 -3.22
C VAL A 239 -6.92 0.18 -2.96
N ILE A 240 -6.71 -0.55 -1.86
CA ILE A 240 -7.59 -1.67 -1.47
C ILE A 240 -9.01 -1.19 -1.23
N ALA A 241 -9.18 -0.06 -0.53
CA ALA A 241 -10.48 0.52 -0.25
C ALA A 241 -11.20 0.96 -1.53
N ASP A 242 -10.51 1.68 -2.41
CA ASP A 242 -11.06 2.13 -3.70
C ASP A 242 -11.53 0.95 -4.57
N PHE A 243 -10.67 -0.06 -4.71
CA PHE A 243 -10.99 -1.29 -5.45
C PHE A 243 -12.20 -2.03 -4.85
N THR A 244 -12.22 -2.17 -3.52
CA THR A 244 -13.32 -2.86 -2.81
C THR A 244 -14.64 -2.13 -2.97
N ILE A 245 -14.64 -0.79 -2.86
CA ILE A 245 -15.82 0.04 -3.06
C ILE A 245 -16.33 -0.10 -4.51
N GLY A 246 -15.44 0.05 -5.50
CA GLY A 246 -15.81 -0.11 -6.90
C GLY A 246 -16.41 -1.48 -7.20
N HIS A 247 -15.84 -2.55 -6.63
CA HIS A 247 -16.36 -3.91 -6.81
C HIS A 247 -17.73 -4.12 -6.14
N ILE A 248 -17.94 -3.56 -4.95
CA ILE A 248 -19.26 -3.60 -4.28
C ILE A 248 -20.30 -2.84 -5.10
N GLN A 249 -19.96 -1.66 -5.61
CA GLN A 249 -20.86 -0.85 -6.44
C GLN A 249 -21.26 -1.56 -7.73
N GLU A 250 -20.29 -2.17 -8.42
CA GLU A 250 -20.54 -2.96 -9.62
C GLU A 250 -21.50 -4.14 -9.32
N ARG A 251 -21.26 -4.88 -8.24
CA ARG A 251 -22.14 -5.98 -7.82
C ARG A 251 -23.53 -5.51 -7.44
N ALA A 252 -23.65 -4.39 -6.71
CA ALA A 252 -24.93 -3.80 -6.37
C ALA A 252 -25.71 -3.39 -7.62
N GLN A 253 -25.04 -2.77 -8.60
CA GLN A 253 -25.67 -2.39 -9.86
C GLN A 253 -26.12 -3.60 -10.68
N ASN A 254 -25.31 -4.67 -10.73
CA ASN A 254 -25.69 -5.91 -11.41
C ASN A 254 -26.88 -6.60 -10.75
N ALA A 255 -26.93 -6.63 -9.41
CA ALA A 255 -28.07 -7.15 -8.67
C ALA A 255 -29.34 -6.34 -8.95
N ARG A 256 -29.24 -5.00 -8.93
CA ARG A 256 -30.35 -4.10 -9.28
C ARG A 256 -30.88 -4.35 -10.69
N ASN A 257 -29.98 -4.48 -11.67
CA ASN A 257 -30.38 -4.76 -13.05
C ASN A 257 -31.11 -6.11 -13.16
N THR A 258 -30.59 -7.15 -12.49
CA THR A 258 -31.19 -8.50 -12.49
C THR A 258 -32.59 -8.51 -11.86
N LEU A 259 -32.76 -7.83 -10.73
CA LEU A 259 -34.07 -7.68 -10.08
C LEU A 259 -35.05 -6.89 -10.95
N GLY A 260 -34.59 -5.84 -11.62
CA GLY A 260 -35.41 -5.08 -12.58
C GLY A 260 -35.89 -5.95 -13.75
N PHE A 261 -35.03 -6.80 -14.31
CA PHE A 261 -35.44 -7.76 -15.34
C PHE A 261 -36.45 -8.80 -14.83
N ALA A 262 -36.25 -9.31 -13.60
CA ALA A 262 -37.20 -10.24 -13.00
C ALA A 262 -38.58 -9.60 -12.77
N ALA A 263 -38.61 -8.35 -12.30
CA ALA A 263 -39.85 -7.60 -12.11
C ALA A 263 -40.60 -7.36 -13.43
N LEU A 264 -39.88 -7.00 -14.51
CA LEU A 264 -40.47 -6.89 -15.85
C LEU A 264 -41.10 -8.22 -16.32
N LEU A 265 -40.41 -9.34 -16.12
CA LEU A 265 -40.93 -10.67 -16.48
C LEU A 265 -42.18 -11.03 -15.67
N VAL A 266 -42.22 -10.70 -14.37
CA VAL A 266 -43.40 -10.92 -13.51
C VAL A 266 -44.57 -10.07 -14.00
N MET A 267 -44.34 -8.79 -14.36
CA MET A 267 -45.38 -7.93 -14.93
C MET A 267 -45.91 -8.48 -16.26
N GLU A 268 -45.04 -8.91 -17.18
CA GLU A 268 -45.47 -9.55 -18.45
C GLU A 268 -46.29 -10.82 -18.21
N LEU A 269 -45.89 -11.66 -17.24
CA LEU A 269 -46.65 -12.85 -16.85
C LEU A 269 -48.01 -12.47 -16.24
N MET A 270 -48.08 -11.41 -15.45
CA MET A 270 -49.32 -10.90 -14.87
C MET A 270 -50.27 -10.33 -15.94
N GLU A 271 -49.78 -9.53 -16.88
CA GLU A 271 -50.57 -9.03 -18.02
C GLU A 271 -51.10 -10.19 -18.89
N GLY A 272 -50.28 -11.21 -19.14
CA GLY A 272 -50.71 -12.43 -19.81
C GLY A 272 -51.76 -13.22 -19.03
N CYS A 273 -51.71 -13.19 -17.69
CA CYS A 273 -52.72 -13.78 -16.83
C CYS A 273 -54.01 -12.96 -16.78
N GLU A 274 -53.94 -11.62 -16.83
CA GLU A 274 -55.12 -10.74 -16.90
C GLU A 274 -55.89 -10.94 -18.21
N GLN A 275 -55.20 -11.15 -19.33
CA GLN A 275 -55.82 -11.58 -20.59
C GLN A 275 -56.53 -12.95 -20.47
N TYR A 276 -56.16 -13.77 -19.47
CA TYR A 276 -56.82 -15.03 -19.15
C TYR A 276 -57.90 -14.90 -18.04
N GLN A 277 -57.91 -13.80 -17.27
CA GLN A 277 -58.81 -13.58 -16.13
C GLN A 277 -60.26 -13.26 -16.54
N ASP A 278 -60.54 -13.02 -17.82
CA ASP A 278 -61.92 -13.08 -18.34
C ASP A 278 -62.59 -14.47 -18.16
N THR A 279 -61.87 -15.45 -17.60
CA THR A 279 -62.39 -16.79 -17.29
C THR A 279 -62.35 -17.22 -15.81
N VAL A 280 -61.78 -16.45 -14.84
CA VAL A 280 -61.60 -16.93 -13.44
C VAL A 280 -61.82 -15.86 -12.35
N SER A 281 -62.39 -16.30 -11.21
CA SER A 281 -62.97 -15.52 -10.08
C SER A 281 -61.97 -14.69 -9.21
N PRO A 282 -62.41 -13.57 -8.57
CA PRO A 282 -61.56 -12.46 -8.07
C PRO A 282 -60.74 -12.68 -6.77
N GLY A 283 -60.71 -13.88 -6.20
CA GLY A 283 -60.18 -14.10 -4.84
C GLY A 283 -58.65 -14.04 -4.67
N SER A 284 -57.87 -14.08 -5.75
CA SER A 284 -56.43 -14.40 -5.70
C SER A 284 -55.48 -13.19 -5.84
N VAL A 285 -56.01 -12.00 -6.14
CA VAL A 285 -55.23 -10.84 -6.63
C VAL A 285 -54.45 -10.12 -5.51
N TRP A 286 -54.85 -10.24 -4.26
CA TRP A 286 -54.30 -9.44 -3.14
C TRP A 286 -52.91 -9.86 -2.65
N LYS A 287 -52.41 -11.04 -3.04
CA LYS A 287 -51.10 -11.54 -2.58
C LYS A 287 -49.89 -10.96 -3.34
N LEU A 288 -50.10 -10.44 -4.55
CA LEU A 288 -49.02 -9.97 -5.43
C LEU A 288 -48.64 -8.49 -5.16
N ALA A 289 -49.59 -7.67 -4.71
CA ALA A 289 -49.32 -6.27 -4.34
C ALA A 289 -48.43 -6.13 -3.08
N GLU A 290 -48.41 -7.13 -2.19
CA GLU A 290 -47.51 -7.16 -1.03
C GLU A 290 -46.05 -7.45 -1.44
N GLU A 291 -45.81 -8.17 -2.54
CA GLU A 291 -44.45 -8.50 -3.02
C GLU A 291 -43.78 -7.30 -3.72
N ASP A 292 -44.56 -6.45 -4.38
CA ASP A 292 -44.08 -5.23 -5.05
C ASP A 292 -43.58 -4.17 -4.05
N ALA A 293 -44.31 -4.00 -2.94
CA ALA A 293 -43.88 -3.12 -1.85
C ALA A 293 -42.61 -3.63 -1.13
N ALA A 294 -42.39 -4.94 -1.10
CA ALA A 294 -41.19 -5.54 -0.52
C ALA A 294 -39.94 -5.31 -1.38
N LEU A 295 -40.10 -5.30 -2.72
CA LEU A 295 -39.01 -5.02 -3.67
C LEU A 295 -38.53 -3.56 -3.59
N GLU A 296 -39.44 -2.60 -3.44
CA GLU A 296 -39.07 -1.19 -3.22
C GLU A 296 -38.32 -0.97 -1.90
N HIS A 297 -38.78 -1.62 -0.82
CA HIS A 297 -38.12 -1.51 0.49
C HIS A 297 -36.70 -2.08 0.48
N PHE A 298 -36.49 -3.22 -0.21
CA PHE A 298 -35.19 -3.86 -0.33
C PHE A 298 -34.16 -3.02 -1.11
N ASN A 299 -34.62 -2.28 -2.13
CA ASN A 299 -33.74 -1.41 -2.93
C ASN A 299 -33.26 -0.19 -2.11
N ILE A 300 -34.13 0.39 -1.27
CA ILE A 300 -33.79 1.49 -0.35
C ILE A 300 -32.77 1.05 0.69
N ASP A 301 -32.91 -0.15 1.26
CA ASP A 301 -31.98 -0.67 2.27
C ASP A 301 -30.57 -0.90 1.73
N LEU A 302 -30.43 -1.25 0.45
CA LEU A 302 -29.13 -1.44 -0.19
C LEU A 302 -28.37 -0.12 -0.35
N ASP A 303 -29.05 0.94 -0.80
CA ASP A 303 -28.44 2.27 -0.96
C ASP A 303 -28.00 2.84 0.40
N VAL A 304 -28.83 2.67 1.43
CA VAL A 304 -28.50 3.07 2.81
C VAL A 304 -27.31 2.26 3.34
N ALA A 305 -27.22 0.97 3.04
CA ALA A 305 -26.09 0.13 3.44
C ALA A 305 -24.78 0.55 2.76
N VAL A 306 -24.81 0.84 1.45
CA VAL A 306 -23.65 1.35 0.68
C VAL A 306 -23.19 2.69 1.24
N GLU A 307 -24.12 3.62 1.48
CA GLU A 307 -23.79 4.94 2.01
C GLU A 307 -23.24 4.87 3.44
N ARG A 308 -23.77 3.96 4.29
CA ARG A 308 -23.25 3.71 5.64
C ARG A 308 -21.84 3.11 5.60
N LEU A 309 -21.56 2.21 4.66
CA LEU A 309 -20.23 1.65 4.43
C LEU A 309 -19.24 2.72 3.96
N GLN A 310 -19.63 3.56 3.00
CA GLN A 310 -18.82 4.71 2.55
C GLN A 310 -18.49 5.65 3.72
N ARG A 311 -19.48 6.00 4.53
CA ARG A 311 -19.29 6.86 5.72
C ARG A 311 -18.40 6.22 6.78
N ARG A 312 -18.51 4.91 7.01
CA ARG A 312 -17.62 4.17 7.94
C ARG A 312 -16.18 4.10 7.45
N LEU A 313 -15.98 3.88 6.15
CA LEU A 313 -14.67 3.86 5.52
C LEU A 313 -14.00 5.24 5.57
N GLN A 314 -14.70 6.31 5.16
CA GLN A 314 -14.17 7.69 5.27
C GLN A 314 -13.76 8.06 6.71
N ARG A 315 -14.47 7.55 7.72
CA ARG A 315 -14.10 7.74 9.13
C ARG A 315 -12.86 6.93 9.54
N THR A 316 -12.71 5.71 9.06
CA THR A 316 -11.54 4.87 9.35
C THR A 316 -10.29 5.33 8.61
N THR A 317 -10.42 5.85 7.39
CA THR A 317 -9.30 6.51 6.67
C THR A 317 -8.85 7.79 7.37
N ARG A 318 -9.75 8.54 8.02
CA ARG A 318 -9.42 9.73 8.81
C ARG A 318 -8.87 9.44 10.22
N GLN A 319 -9.25 8.31 10.83
CA GLN A 319 -8.82 7.95 12.19
C GLN A 319 -7.52 7.15 12.25
N GLY A 320 -6.98 6.69 11.10
CA GLY A 320 -5.66 6.05 11.03
C GLY A 320 -4.46 7.01 11.05
N GLY A 321 -4.69 8.31 11.27
CA GLY A 321 -3.66 9.36 11.29
C GLY A 321 -3.54 10.09 12.64
N ALA A 322 -3.91 9.45 13.74
CA ALA A 322 -3.73 9.96 15.10
C ALA A 322 -2.75 9.10 15.89
#